data_AF-A0A538ITU2-F1
#
_entry.id   AF-A0A538ITU2-F1
#
_cell.length_a   1.000
_cell.length_b   1.000
_cell.length_c   1.000
_cell.angle_alpha   90.00
_cell.angle_beta   90.00
_cell.angle_gamma   90.00
#
_symmetry.space_group_name_H-M   'P 1'
#
loop_
_entity.id
_entity.type
_entity.pdbx_description
1 polymer ?
#
loop_
_entity_poly.entity_id
_entity_poly.type
_entity_poly.pdbx_seq_one_letter_code
_entity_poly.pdbx_strand_id
1 'polypeptide(L)'
;MRLHGIQLGRPIDLLLDRDARRAVGLDVFCGDEVHRFLPLPTAAVGRAEIRILSPLVLLEQRELDFYRSRTLALSRLRGAPVERNGRRLGPLRDLVVAEDGRVVAAIVDKQRIPFDDGLRFALKRRTAA
;
A
#
# COMPACT_ATOMS: atom_id res chain seq x y z
N MET A 1 -11.35 -0.15 -8.67
CA MET A 1 -11.97 0.93 -7.87
C MET A 1 -13.20 1.41 -8.61
N ARG A 2 -14.33 1.56 -7.90
CA ARG A 2 -15.65 1.81 -8.50
C ARG A 2 -16.40 2.97 -7.82
N LEU A 3 -17.23 3.65 -8.61
CA LEU A 3 -18.22 4.63 -8.19
C LEU A 3 -19.58 4.22 -8.77
N HIS A 4 -20.57 3.98 -7.91
CA HIS A 4 -21.92 3.54 -8.32
C HIS A 4 -21.90 2.38 -9.34
N GLY A 5 -21.00 1.40 -9.13
CA GLY A 5 -20.83 0.26 -10.02
C GLY A 5 -19.94 0.51 -11.26
N ILE A 6 -19.61 1.76 -11.59
CA ILE A 6 -18.73 2.09 -12.73
C ILE A 6 -17.27 1.97 -12.31
N GLN A 7 -16.46 1.26 -13.10
CA GLN A 7 -15.02 1.18 -12.87
C GLN A 7 -14.33 2.46 -13.32
N LEU A 8 -13.76 3.21 -12.37
CA LEU A 8 -13.04 4.45 -12.64
C LEU A 8 -11.54 4.25 -12.81
N GLY A 9 -10.99 3.23 -12.16
CA GLY A 9 -9.55 2.94 -12.20
C GLY A 9 -9.18 1.66 -11.46
N ARG A 10 -7.92 1.27 -11.61
CA ARG A 10 -7.32 0.11 -10.95
C ARG A 10 -6.27 0.56 -9.93
N PRO A 11 -6.36 0.14 -8.66
CA PRO A 11 -5.25 0.28 -7.73
C PRO A 11 -4.04 -0.49 -8.27
N ILE A 12 -2.89 0.16 -8.27
CA ILE A 12 -1.64 -0.40 -8.81
C ILE A 12 -0.55 -0.48 -7.74
N ASP A 13 -0.65 0.34 -6.69
CA ASP A 13 0.22 0.21 -5.52
C ASP A 13 -0.48 0.69 -4.24
N LEU A 14 0.02 0.18 -3.12
CA LEU A 14 -0.36 0.62 -1.78
C LEU A 14 0.75 1.49 -1.21
N LEU A 15 0.41 2.71 -0.81
CA LEU A 15 1.33 3.64 -0.16
C LEU A 15 1.19 3.51 1.35
N LEU A 16 2.29 3.18 2.02
CA LEU A 16 2.39 2.99 3.46
C LEU A 16 3.09 4.19 4.10
N ASP A 17 2.85 4.41 5.39
CA ASP A 17 3.68 5.33 6.16
C ASP A 17 5.16 4.87 6.18
N ARG A 18 6.04 5.72 6.70
CA ARG A 18 7.49 5.48 6.66
C ARG A 18 7.93 4.25 7.46
N ASP A 19 7.13 3.86 8.45
CA ASP A 19 7.40 2.70 9.29
C ASP A 19 6.67 1.44 8.80
N ALA A 20 5.95 1.53 7.68
CA ALA A 20 5.13 0.48 7.11
C ALA A 20 4.10 -0.11 8.09
N ARG A 21 3.63 0.69 9.06
CA ARG A 21 2.64 0.34 10.08
C ARG A 21 1.22 0.66 9.64
N ARG A 22 1.05 1.60 8.70
CA ARG A 22 -0.27 2.02 8.23
C ARG A 22 -0.28 2.24 6.73
N ALA A 23 -1.37 1.82 6.09
CA ALA A 23 -1.73 2.22 4.75
C ALA A 23 -2.25 3.66 4.77
N VAL A 24 -1.65 4.51 3.93
CA VAL A 24 -1.98 5.92 3.77
C VAL A 24 -2.97 6.11 2.62
N GLY A 25 -2.76 5.39 1.52
CA GLY A 25 -3.64 5.46 0.35
C GLY A 25 -3.16 4.56 -0.78
N LEU A 26 -3.82 4.70 -1.93
CA LEU A 26 -3.56 3.90 -3.12
C LEU A 26 -3.11 4.81 -4.25
N ASP A 27 -2.14 4.31 -5.01
CA ASP A 27 -1.88 4.78 -6.37
C ASP A 27 -2.89 4.08 -7.29
N VAL A 28 -3.67 4.87 -8.04
CA VAL A 28 -4.75 4.37 -8.89
C VAL A 28 -4.52 4.82 -10.33
N PHE A 29 -4.39 3.86 -11.24
CA PHE A 29 -4.37 4.11 -12.66
C PHE A 29 -5.81 4.23 -13.19
N CYS A 30 -6.19 5.42 -13.63
CA CYS A 30 -7.55 5.75 -14.06
C CYS A 30 -7.76 5.46 -15.56
N GLY A 31 -9.02 5.49 -15.99
CA GLY A 31 -9.40 5.19 -17.39
C GLY A 31 -8.90 6.21 -18.42
N ASP A 32 -8.52 7.41 -17.98
CA ASP A 32 -7.89 8.46 -18.77
C ASP A 32 -6.35 8.35 -18.82
N GLU A 33 -5.82 7.18 -18.46
CA GLU A 33 -4.38 6.88 -18.43
C GLU A 33 -3.56 7.73 -17.44
N VAL A 34 -4.24 8.41 -16.50
CA VAL A 34 -3.59 9.23 -15.46
C VAL A 34 -3.55 8.48 -14.13
N HIS A 35 -2.45 8.64 -13.41
CA HIS A 35 -2.32 8.18 -12.04
C HIS A 35 -2.91 9.21 -11.07
N ARG A 36 -3.81 8.76 -10.21
CA ARG A 36 -4.38 9.57 -9.12
C ARG A 36 -4.16 8.91 -7.78
N PHE A 37 -4.08 9.73 -6.74
CA PHE A 37 -4.00 9.26 -5.37
C PHE A 37 -5.39 9.11 -4.77
N LEU A 38 -5.66 7.95 -4.17
CA LEU A 38 -6.86 7.72 -3.37
C LEU A 38 -6.47 7.61 -1.89
N PRO A 39 -6.77 8.62 -1.06
CA PRO A 39 -6.61 8.49 0.40
C PRO A 39 -7.41 7.29 0.92
N LEU A 40 -6.80 6.42 1.71
CA LEU A 40 -7.52 5.23 2.20
C LEU A 40 -8.78 5.57 3.02
N PRO A 41 -8.79 6.61 3.90
CA PRO A 41 -9.98 6.94 4.70
C PRO A 41 -11.21 7.35 3.89
N THR A 42 -11.07 7.72 2.62
CA THR A 42 -12.19 8.09 1.75
C THR A 42 -12.74 6.90 0.94
N ALA A 43 -12.12 5.72 1.09
CA ALA A 43 -12.45 4.52 0.37
C ALA A 43 -13.17 3.50 1.26
N ALA A 44 -14.24 2.89 0.74
CA ALA A 44 -14.85 1.72 1.34
C ALA A 44 -14.21 0.46 0.74
N VAL A 45 -13.38 -0.22 1.52
CA VAL A 45 -12.67 -1.44 1.11
C VAL A 45 -13.53 -2.67 1.43
N GLY A 46 -13.95 -3.40 0.40
CA GLY A 46 -14.66 -4.68 0.52
C GLY A 46 -13.81 -5.85 0.06
N ARG A 47 -14.35 -7.08 0.19
CA ARG A 47 -13.64 -8.31 -0.22
C ARG A 47 -13.32 -8.36 -1.72
N ALA A 48 -14.20 -7.82 -2.57
CA ALA A 48 -14.09 -7.91 -4.03
C ALA A 48 -13.77 -6.58 -4.70
N GLU A 49 -13.96 -5.46 -4.00
CA GLU A 49 -13.83 -4.13 -4.60
C GLU A 49 -13.47 -3.05 -3.60
N ILE A 50 -12.92 -1.96 -4.15
CA ILE A 50 -12.73 -0.69 -3.45
C ILE A 50 -13.73 0.30 -4.04
N ARG A 51 -14.63 0.82 -3.21
CA ARG A 51 -15.65 1.80 -3.58
C ARG A 51 -15.28 3.18 -3.09
N ILE A 52 -15.64 4.20 -3.86
CA ILE A 52 -15.61 5.59 -3.45
C ILE A 52 -17.00 6.22 -3.55
N LEU A 53 -17.28 7.22 -2.73
CA LEU A 53 -18.58 7.91 -2.71
C LEU A 53 -18.66 9.09 -3.69
N SER A 54 -17.51 9.61 -4.12
CA SER A 54 -17.42 10.75 -5.03
C SER A 54 -16.13 10.68 -5.84
N PRO A 55 -16.11 11.03 -7.14
CA PRO A 55 -14.89 11.07 -7.91
C PRO A 55 -13.92 12.16 -7.40
N LEU A 56 -14.43 13.17 -6.68
CA LEU A 56 -13.64 14.27 -6.12
C LEU A 56 -12.65 13.84 -5.02
N VAL A 57 -12.75 12.59 -4.53
CA VAL A 57 -11.80 12.06 -3.56
C VAL A 57 -10.49 11.58 -4.19
N LEU A 58 -10.43 11.51 -5.53
CA LEU A 58 -9.21 11.20 -6.27
C LEU A 58 -8.40 12.48 -6.42
N LEU A 59 -7.23 12.51 -5.79
CA LEU A 59 -6.32 13.62 -5.87
C LEU A 59 -5.42 13.47 -7.10
N GLU A 60 -5.12 14.59 -7.74
CA GLU A 60 -4.41 14.61 -9.00
C GLU A 60 -2.93 14.24 -8.83
N GLN A 61 -2.22 14.15 -9.95
CA GLN A 61 -0.85 13.67 -10.00
C GLN A 61 0.11 14.46 -9.09
N ARG A 62 -0.12 15.78 -8.92
CA ARG A 62 0.68 16.62 -8.02
C ARG A 62 0.61 16.13 -6.57
N GLU A 63 -0.59 15.83 -6.07
CA GLU A 63 -0.77 15.32 -4.71
C GLU A 63 -0.22 13.90 -4.60
N LEU A 64 -0.41 13.06 -5.62
CA LEU A 64 0.18 11.73 -5.67
C LEU A 64 1.71 11.78 -5.53
N ASP A 65 2.39 12.67 -6.24
CA ASP A 65 3.84 12.82 -6.17
C ASP A 65 4.29 13.30 -4.78
N PHE A 66 3.52 14.19 -4.15
CA PHE A 66 3.74 14.57 -2.74
C PHE A 66 3.68 13.34 -1.82
N TYR A 67 2.65 12.50 -1.93
CA TYR A 67 2.53 11.30 -1.10
C TYR A 67 3.63 10.29 -1.40
N ARG A 68 3.92 9.98 -2.67
CA ARG A 68 5.01 9.08 -3.09
C ARG A 68 6.37 9.48 -2.51
N SER A 69 6.64 10.77 -2.35
CA SER A 69 7.89 11.27 -1.75
C SER A 69 7.99 11.03 -0.23
N ARG A 70 6.87 10.77 0.45
CA ARG A 70 6.77 10.67 1.91
C ARG A 70 6.36 9.28 2.41
N THR A 71 5.88 8.42 1.51
CA THR A 71 5.40 7.06 1.80
C THR A 71 6.33 5.97 1.27
N LEU A 72 6.16 4.75 1.75
CA LEU A 72 6.74 3.55 1.17
C LEU A 72 5.71 2.86 0.26
N ALA A 73 6.06 2.69 -1.01
CA ALA A 73 5.31 1.87 -1.93
C ALA A 73 5.48 0.37 -1.59
N LEU A 74 4.39 -0.38 -1.47
CA LEU A 74 4.43 -1.83 -1.22
C LEU A 74 5.21 -2.56 -2.31
N SER A 75 5.09 -2.13 -3.57
CA SER A 75 5.91 -2.67 -4.67
C SER A 75 7.42 -2.62 -4.39
N ARG A 76 7.90 -1.60 -3.68
CA ARG A 76 9.33 -1.46 -3.29
C ARG A 76 9.70 -2.34 -2.11
N LEU A 77 8.74 -2.70 -1.26
CA LEU A 77 8.96 -3.60 -0.12
C LEU A 77 8.88 -5.08 -0.53
N ARG A 78 8.13 -5.43 -1.59
CA ARG A 78 8.05 -6.82 -2.06
C ARG A 78 9.44 -7.37 -2.39
N GLY A 79 9.73 -8.55 -1.84
CA GLY A 79 11.03 -9.21 -1.94
C GLY A 79 12.10 -8.70 -0.96
N ALA A 80 11.83 -7.64 -0.19
CA ALA A 80 12.73 -7.21 0.88
C ALA A 80 12.82 -8.28 1.98
N PRO A 81 14.00 -8.52 2.57
CA PRO A 81 14.12 -9.37 3.74
C PRO A 81 13.25 -8.84 4.90
N VAL A 82 12.48 -9.76 5.49
CA VAL A 82 11.74 -9.53 6.73
C VAL A 82 12.55 -10.12 7.88
N GLU A 83 12.72 -9.32 8.91
CA GLU A 83 13.38 -9.71 10.15
C GLU A 83 12.41 -9.53 11.32
N ARG A 84 12.51 -10.41 12.32
CA ARG A 84 11.80 -10.28 13.58
C ARG A 84 12.77 -10.48 14.72
N ASN A 85 12.90 -9.47 15.58
CA ASN A 85 13.84 -9.48 16.71
C ASN A 85 15.27 -9.89 16.28
N GLY A 86 15.74 -9.37 15.14
CA GLY A 86 17.06 -9.67 14.57
C GLY A 86 17.19 -11.00 13.83
N ARG A 87 16.15 -11.86 13.83
CA ARG A 87 16.15 -13.10 13.06
C ARG A 87 15.49 -12.89 11.71
N ARG A 88 16.21 -13.21 10.62
CA ARG A 88 15.65 -13.22 9.26
C ARG A 88 14.61 -14.32 9.10
N LEU A 89 13.43 -13.95 8.60
CA LEU A 89 12.30 -14.86 8.37
C LEU A 89 12.15 -15.25 6.90
N GLY A 90 12.50 -14.36 5.96
CA GLY A 90 12.35 -14.59 4.53
C GLY A 90 12.00 -13.32 3.77
N PRO A 91 11.76 -13.38 2.44
CA PRO A 91 11.34 -12.22 1.65
C PRO A 91 9.86 -11.88 1.88
N LEU A 92 9.55 -10.59 1.93
CA LEU A 92 8.17 -10.09 1.97
C LEU A 92 7.45 -10.43 0.66
N ARG A 93 6.25 -11.00 0.75
CA ARG A 93 5.36 -11.22 -0.38
C ARG A 93 4.21 -10.24 -0.41
N ASP A 94 3.59 -10.00 0.75
CA ASP A 94 2.46 -9.09 0.86
C ASP A 94 2.25 -8.60 2.29
N LEU A 95 1.26 -7.74 2.48
CA LEU A 95 0.80 -7.25 3.78
C LEU A 95 -0.69 -7.53 3.97
N VAL A 96 -1.08 -7.73 5.23
CA VAL A 96 -2.48 -7.75 5.64
C VAL A 96 -2.80 -6.43 6.31
N VAL A 97 -3.75 -5.71 5.74
CA VAL A 97 -4.20 -4.40 6.23
C VAL A 97 -5.61 -4.55 6.81
N ALA A 98 -5.81 -4.06 8.02
CA ALA A 98 -7.13 -3.99 8.65
C ALA A 98 -7.98 -2.87 8.01
N GLU A 99 -9.28 -2.89 8.28
CA GLU A 99 -10.23 -1.90 7.74
C GLU A 99 -9.86 -0.46 8.12
N ASP A 100 -9.25 -0.26 9.28
CA ASP A 100 -8.76 1.04 9.76
C ASP A 100 -7.41 1.46 9.16
N GLY A 101 -6.89 0.71 8.20
CA GLY A 101 -5.62 0.95 7.53
C GLY A 101 -4.38 0.47 8.28
N ARG A 102 -4.48 -0.09 9.49
CA ARG A 102 -3.31 -0.67 10.17
C ARG A 102 -2.80 -1.90 9.44
N VAL A 103 -1.48 -2.00 9.29
CA VAL A 103 -0.84 -3.24 8.88
C VAL A 103 -0.81 -4.18 10.09
N VAL A 104 -1.48 -5.32 9.98
CA VAL A 104 -1.65 -6.28 11.09
C VAL A 104 -0.84 -7.56 10.90
N ALA A 105 -0.40 -7.85 9.67
CA ALA A 105 0.52 -8.95 9.40
C ALA A 105 1.32 -8.70 8.13
N ALA A 106 2.48 -9.35 8.05
CA ALA A 106 3.23 -9.53 6.82
C ALA A 106 3.04 -10.97 6.31
N ILE A 107 2.95 -11.14 5.00
CA ILE A 107 3.05 -12.44 4.35
C ILE A 107 4.51 -12.62 3.95
N VAL A 108 5.20 -13.54 4.63
CA VAL A 108 6.61 -13.89 4.38
C VAL A 108 6.62 -15.27 3.76
N ASP A 109 7.09 -15.36 2.52
CA ASP A 109 6.89 -16.52 1.64
C ASP A 109 5.42 -16.99 1.60
N LYS A 110 5.04 -18.00 2.39
CA LYS A 110 3.66 -18.52 2.47
C LYS A 110 3.07 -18.42 3.88
N GLN A 111 3.77 -17.76 4.79
CA GLN A 111 3.40 -17.66 6.19
C GLN A 111 2.93 -16.26 6.54
N ARG A 112 1.84 -16.19 7.32
CA ARG A 112 1.36 -14.95 7.89
C ARG A 112 2.06 -14.71 9.22
N ILE A 113 2.86 -13.64 9.28
CA ILE A 113 3.60 -13.21 10.46
C ILE A 113 2.90 -11.98 11.05
N PRO A 114 2.45 -11.99 12.32
CA PRO A 114 1.86 -10.82 12.96
C PRO A 114 2.80 -9.61 12.90
N PHE A 115 2.23 -8.43 12.65
CA PHE A 115 2.98 -7.18 12.66
C PHE A 115 3.06 -6.65 14.09
N ASP A 116 4.26 -6.65 14.66
CA ASP A 116 4.56 -6.15 16.00
C ASP A 116 5.80 -5.23 15.98
N ASP A 117 6.15 -4.68 17.15
CA ASP A 117 7.31 -3.79 17.29
C ASP A 117 8.65 -4.48 17.01
N GLY A 118 8.70 -5.81 16.88
CA GLY A 118 9.89 -6.57 16.53
C GLY A 118 10.09 -6.77 15.03
N LEU A 119 9.05 -6.54 14.21
CA LEU A 119 9.07 -6.78 12.77
C LEU A 119 9.71 -5.62 12.00
N ARG A 120 10.66 -5.90 11.12
CA ARG A 120 11.33 -4.90 10.27
C ARG A 120 11.46 -5.38 8.82
N PHE A 121 11.46 -4.43 7.90
CA PHE A 121 11.71 -4.68 6.47
C PHE A 121 13.04 -4.05 6.08
N ALA A 122 13.99 -4.87 5.62
CA ALA A 122 15.24 -4.37 5.07
C ALA A 122 15.01 -3.87 3.64
N LEU A 123 14.60 -2.61 3.50
CA LEU A 123 14.49 -1.95 2.19
C LEU A 123 15.79 -2.14 1.41
N LYS A 124 15.68 -2.61 0.16
CA LYS A 124 16.82 -2.61 -0.75
C LYS A 124 17.22 -1.15 -0.95
N ARG A 125 18.37 -0.73 -0.40
CA ARG A 125 18.99 0.54 -0.79
C ARG A 125 19.24 0.46 -2.29
N ARG A 126 18.78 1.47 -3.04
CA ARG A 126 19.23 1.63 -4.43
C ARG A 126 20.72 1.92 -4.37
N THR A 127 21.55 1.02 -4.90
CA THR A 127 22.81 1.44 -5.51
C THR A 127 22.42 2.36 -6.67
N ALA A 128 22.82 3.63 -6.61
CA ALA A 128 22.78 4.48 -7.78
C ALA A 128 23.71 3.84 -8.82
N ALA A 129 23.16 3.54 -9.99
CA ALA A 129 23.93 3.25 -11.20
C ALA A 129 23.94 4.52 -12.04
#